data_AF-G0U8K2-F1
#
_entry.id   AF-G0U8K2-F1
#
_cell.length_a   1.000
_cell.length_b   1.000
_cell.length_c   1.000
_cell.angle_alpha   90.00
_cell.angle_beta   90.00
_cell.angle_gamma   90.00
#
_symmetry.space_group_name_H-M   'P 1'
#
loop_
_entity.id
_entity.type
_entity.pdbx_description
1 polymer ?
#
loop_
_entity_poly.entity_id
_entity_poly.type
_entity_poly.pdbx_seq_one_letter_code
_entity_poly.pdbx_strand_id
1 'polypeptide(L)'
;MEKVESVCRGVKSPAVFGLSRPSDPLATFSDRSGSTSPLTYEIDPATRRLLEENEGMLFEVNALSRELFEARETITALRNVIDENKKEIDTLRDRLGCAHVTASSASERVINYKAECERLEADNKRLQREYESVCAELNEQTESIRQDMARRGGSTECQTDTQHVELFNREMVGVLQIVDRVANLLPRCVCVIAGEGKGGRALENAEKELHNLQRLGESVRRLSSAGADRVEGMLSRVRNGEWLAVPGDWEVLIRWMIVQVFEAGRQGTEGNLRALVALLAENESSAAASVASVGNKDNRCGNGKEIKLRPKDIVVEGTLPFSRWRQT
;
A
#
# COMPACT_ATOMS: atom_id res chain seq x y z
N MET A 1 -36.90 -1.04 -20.61
CA MET A 1 -35.97 -0.30 -21.47
C MET A 1 -36.34 -0.59 -22.91
N GLU A 2 -37.20 0.24 -23.48
CA GLU A 2 -37.72 0.06 -24.83
C GLU A 2 -37.16 1.17 -25.71
N LYS A 3 -36.49 0.75 -26.79
CA LYS A 3 -35.85 1.60 -27.80
C LYS A 3 -36.95 2.23 -28.65
N VAL A 4 -37.05 3.56 -28.67
CA VAL A 4 -37.85 4.28 -29.68
C VAL A 4 -36.90 5.07 -30.57
N GLU A 5 -36.47 4.42 -31.65
CA GLU A 5 -35.73 5.02 -32.76
C GLU A 5 -36.72 5.60 -33.78
N SER A 6 -36.63 6.92 -33.99
CA SER A 6 -36.55 7.60 -35.30
C SER A 6 -37.36 7.00 -36.48
N VAL A 7 -38.48 7.65 -36.83
CA VAL A 7 -38.99 7.68 -38.22
C VAL A 7 -39.61 9.05 -38.52
N CYS A 8 -38.91 9.89 -39.25
CA CYS A 8 -39.47 11.04 -39.96
C CYS A 8 -38.82 11.11 -41.35
N ARG A 9 -39.48 10.54 -42.37
CA ARG A 9 -39.13 10.74 -43.78
C ARG A 9 -40.34 11.17 -44.59
N GLY A 10 -40.17 12.30 -45.28
CA GLY A 10 -40.57 12.47 -46.67
C GLY A 10 -42.03 12.83 -46.93
N VAL A 11 -42.36 14.11 -46.88
CA VAL A 11 -43.57 14.64 -47.53
C VAL A 11 -43.24 14.90 -49.01
N LYS A 12 -43.87 14.12 -49.90
CA LYS A 12 -43.89 14.32 -51.36
C LYS A 12 -44.81 15.50 -51.69
N SER A 13 -44.32 16.47 -52.47
CA SER A 13 -45.15 17.51 -53.08
C SER A 13 -46.10 16.95 -54.14
N PRO A 14 -47.33 17.46 -54.28
CA PRO A 14 -48.14 17.26 -55.46
C PRO A 14 -47.98 18.40 -56.49
N ALA A 15 -48.20 18.01 -57.74
CA ALA A 15 -47.99 18.75 -58.97
C ALA A 15 -48.92 19.96 -59.16
N VAL A 16 -48.38 20.95 -59.86
CA VAL A 16 -49.02 22.16 -60.38
C VAL A 16 -50.02 21.79 -61.48
N PHE A 17 -51.31 22.12 -61.28
CA PHE A 17 -52.35 22.01 -62.31
C PHE A 17 -52.34 23.27 -63.18
N GLY A 18 -52.08 23.08 -64.48
CA GLY A 18 -52.12 24.14 -65.49
C GLY A 18 -53.56 24.57 -65.79
N LEU A 19 -53.82 25.87 -65.68
CA LEU A 19 -55.06 26.51 -66.12
C LEU A 19 -54.93 26.85 -67.61
N SER A 20 -55.61 26.06 -68.45
CA SER A 20 -55.83 26.37 -69.86
C SER A 20 -56.80 27.54 -70.01
N ARG A 21 -56.33 28.53 -70.75
CA ARG A 21 -57.01 29.74 -71.21
C ARG A 21 -58.16 29.39 -72.16
N PRO A 22 -59.38 29.94 -72.00
CA PRO A 22 -60.41 29.80 -73.03
C PRO A 22 -60.14 30.81 -74.15
N SER A 23 -60.00 30.31 -75.38
CA SER A 23 -59.92 31.12 -76.59
C SER A 23 -61.35 31.38 -77.10
N ASP A 24 -61.66 32.65 -77.33
CA ASP A 24 -62.91 33.14 -77.91
C ASP A 24 -63.17 32.59 -79.32
N PRO A 25 -64.43 32.32 -79.70
CA PRO A 25 -64.80 31.99 -81.08
C PRO A 25 -65.10 33.29 -81.85
N LEU A 26 -64.14 33.77 -82.64
CA LEU A 26 -64.39 34.87 -83.57
C LEU A 26 -64.86 34.32 -84.92
N ALA A 27 -66.15 34.57 -85.15
CA ALA A 27 -66.91 34.29 -86.35
C ALA A 27 -66.29 34.97 -87.58
N THR A 28 -66.20 34.18 -88.65
CA THR A 28 -66.07 34.62 -90.04
C THR A 28 -67.33 35.40 -90.42
N PHE A 29 -67.24 36.73 -90.53
CA PHE A 29 -68.24 37.52 -91.22
C PHE A 29 -67.74 37.97 -92.59
N SER A 30 -68.61 37.69 -93.54
CA SER A 30 -68.49 37.91 -94.97
C SER A 30 -68.41 39.40 -95.31
N ASP A 31 -67.35 39.79 -96.01
CA ASP A 31 -67.31 41.04 -96.77
C ASP A 31 -68.31 40.96 -97.92
N ARG A 32 -69.38 41.76 -97.85
CA ARG A 32 -70.11 42.22 -99.02
C ARG A 32 -70.57 43.66 -98.82
N SER A 33 -69.73 44.56 -99.33
CA SER A 33 -70.04 45.96 -99.60
C SER A 33 -71.34 46.10 -100.40
N GLY A 34 -72.25 46.92 -99.87
CA GLY A 34 -73.45 47.42 -100.53
C GLY A 34 -73.77 48.81 -100.00
N SER A 35 -73.43 49.83 -100.81
CA SER A 35 -73.77 51.25 -100.73
C SER A 35 -75.13 51.59 -100.10
N THR A 36 -75.20 52.58 -99.19
CA THR A 36 -76.00 53.84 -99.32
C THR A 36 -76.09 54.63 -97.98
N SER A 37 -75.71 55.92 -98.03
CA SER A 37 -76.11 57.07 -97.18
C SER A 37 -75.89 57.06 -95.65
N PRO A 38 -75.39 58.16 -95.05
CA PRO A 38 -75.45 58.37 -93.60
C PRO A 38 -76.89 58.79 -93.25
N LEU A 39 -77.77 57.82 -93.02
CA LEU A 39 -79.01 58.08 -92.31
C LEU A 39 -78.64 58.39 -90.85
N THR A 40 -78.63 59.68 -90.50
CA THR A 40 -78.80 60.12 -89.11
C THR A 40 -80.14 59.56 -88.62
N TYR A 41 -80.10 58.38 -88.01
CA TYR A 41 -81.22 57.84 -87.25
C TYR A 41 -81.45 58.80 -86.07
N GLU A 42 -82.51 59.62 -86.12
CA GLU A 42 -82.97 60.31 -84.91
C GLU A 42 -83.54 59.25 -83.97
N ILE A 43 -82.72 58.81 -83.03
CA ILE A 43 -83.14 57.92 -81.95
C ILE A 43 -84.19 58.67 -81.14
N ASP A 44 -85.37 58.06 -80.97
CA ASP A 44 -86.45 58.66 -80.18
C ASP A 44 -85.99 58.87 -78.72
N PRO A 45 -86.54 59.87 -78.01
CA PRO A 45 -86.08 60.21 -76.66
C PRO A 45 -86.18 59.08 -75.63
N ALA A 46 -87.12 58.13 -75.80
CA ALA A 46 -87.27 57.02 -74.87
C ALA A 46 -86.17 55.96 -75.09
N THR A 47 -85.87 55.63 -76.35
CA THR A 47 -84.75 54.74 -76.68
C THR A 47 -83.41 55.33 -76.23
N ARG A 48 -83.20 56.64 -76.36
CA ARG A 48 -81.99 57.31 -75.85
C ARG A 48 -81.81 57.14 -74.34
N ARG A 49 -82.86 57.37 -73.55
CA ARG A 49 -82.82 57.20 -72.09
C ARG A 49 -82.50 55.77 -71.67
N LEU A 50 -83.07 54.77 -72.36
CA LEU A 50 -82.76 53.36 -72.10
C LEU A 50 -81.30 53.03 -72.42
N LEU A 51 -80.72 53.62 -73.47
CA LEU A 51 -79.29 53.46 -73.76
C LEU A 51 -78.41 54.08 -72.68
N GLU A 52 -78.72 55.30 -72.23
CA GLU A 52 -78.01 55.96 -71.12
C GLU A 52 -78.10 55.15 -69.81
N GLU A 53 -79.27 54.60 -69.48
CA GLU A 53 -79.47 53.73 -68.32
C GLU A 53 -78.69 52.41 -68.45
N ASN A 54 -78.72 51.78 -69.63
CA ASN A 54 -77.94 50.57 -69.90
C ASN A 54 -76.43 50.82 -69.81
N GLU A 55 -75.94 51.95 -70.29
CA GLU A 55 -74.54 52.36 -70.14
C GLU A 55 -74.18 52.56 -68.66
N GLY A 56 -75.06 53.20 -67.88
CA GLY A 56 -74.90 53.34 -66.43
C GLY A 56 -74.85 51.99 -65.70
N MET A 57 -75.77 51.08 -66.02
CA MET A 57 -75.77 49.72 -65.46
C MET A 57 -74.53 48.93 -65.85
N LEU A 58 -74.05 49.06 -67.10
CA LEU A 58 -72.84 48.38 -67.54
C LEU A 58 -71.60 48.90 -66.80
N PHE A 59 -71.53 50.21 -66.54
CA PHE A 59 -70.47 50.79 -65.72
C PHE A 59 -70.48 50.21 -64.30
N GLU A 60 -71.64 50.13 -63.66
CA GLU A 60 -71.81 49.57 -62.31
C GLU A 60 -71.44 48.07 -62.28
N VAL A 61 -71.88 47.29 -63.26
CA VAL A 61 -71.53 45.87 -63.38
C VAL A 61 -70.01 45.70 -63.50
N ASN A 62 -69.33 46.56 -64.27
CA ASN A 62 -67.88 46.51 -64.42
C ASN A 62 -67.16 46.92 -63.12
N ALA A 63 -67.68 47.91 -62.38
CA ALA A 63 -67.15 48.30 -61.07
C ALA A 63 -67.25 47.16 -60.06
N LEU A 64 -68.46 46.59 -59.89
CA LEU A 64 -68.71 45.47 -58.99
C LEU A 64 -67.90 44.22 -59.36
N SER A 65 -67.71 43.96 -60.67
CA SER A 65 -66.87 42.85 -61.13
C SER A 65 -65.41 43.01 -60.72
N ARG A 66 -64.88 44.24 -60.77
CA ARG A 66 -63.52 44.55 -60.30
C ARG A 66 -63.40 44.38 -58.78
N GLU A 67 -64.33 44.95 -58.02
CA GLU A 67 -64.33 44.82 -56.56
C GLU A 67 -64.43 43.36 -56.11
N LEU A 68 -65.29 42.56 -56.77
CA LEU A 68 -65.42 41.13 -56.50
C LEU A 68 -64.13 40.37 -56.85
N PHE A 69 -63.44 40.76 -57.92
CA PHE A 69 -62.14 40.18 -58.27
C PHE A 69 -61.08 40.50 -57.19
N GLU A 70 -60.95 41.76 -56.79
CA GLU A 70 -60.02 42.20 -55.73
C GLU A 70 -60.31 41.53 -54.38
N ALA A 71 -61.59 41.40 -54.02
CA ALA A 71 -62.03 40.69 -52.82
C ALA A 71 -61.64 39.20 -52.87
N ARG A 72 -61.76 38.54 -54.03
CA ARG A 72 -61.35 37.14 -54.21
C ARG A 72 -59.84 36.95 -54.08
N GLU A 73 -59.04 37.87 -54.62
CA GLU A 73 -57.59 37.85 -54.45
C GLU A 73 -57.21 38.02 -52.97
N THR A 74 -57.85 38.97 -52.29
CA THR A 74 -57.65 39.21 -50.85
C THR A 74 -58.01 37.97 -50.02
N ILE A 75 -59.15 37.32 -50.29
CA ILE A 75 -59.54 36.07 -49.62
C ILE A 75 -58.52 34.96 -49.87
N THR A 76 -57.99 34.87 -51.08
CA THR A 76 -56.98 33.85 -51.43
C THR A 76 -55.67 34.11 -50.69
N ALA A 77 -55.22 35.37 -50.63
CA ALA A 77 -54.04 35.76 -49.87
C ALA A 77 -54.19 35.45 -48.37
N LEU A 78 -55.33 35.80 -47.77
CA LEU A 78 -55.62 35.50 -46.36
C LEU A 78 -55.68 33.99 -46.08
N ARG A 79 -56.22 33.18 -47.01
CA ARG A 79 -56.21 31.71 -46.88
C ARG A 79 -54.78 31.16 -46.84
N ASN A 80 -53.89 31.65 -47.70
CA ASN A 80 -52.49 31.23 -47.70
C ASN A 80 -51.81 31.57 -46.37
N VAL A 81 -52.02 32.78 -45.84
CA VAL A 81 -51.50 33.20 -44.52
C VAL A 81 -52.05 32.31 -43.40
N ILE A 82 -53.35 31.98 -43.42
CA ILE A 82 -53.96 31.08 -42.44
C ILE A 82 -53.29 29.69 -42.49
N ASP A 83 -53.03 29.16 -43.67
CA ASP A 83 -52.42 27.84 -43.82
C ASP A 83 -50.93 27.82 -43.44
N GLU A 84 -50.20 28.92 -43.65
CA GLU A 84 -48.85 29.11 -43.13
C GLU A 84 -48.84 29.19 -41.60
N ASN A 85 -49.73 29.99 -41.02
CA ASN A 85 -49.87 30.12 -39.58
C ASN A 85 -50.25 28.79 -38.91
N LYS A 86 -51.10 27.96 -39.55
CA LYS A 86 -51.41 26.61 -39.05
C LYS A 86 -50.16 25.73 -38.99
N LYS A 87 -49.34 25.74 -40.04
CA LYS A 87 -48.07 24.99 -40.06
C LYS A 87 -47.15 25.47 -38.95
N GLU A 88 -47.01 26.78 -38.77
CA GLU A 88 -46.20 27.34 -37.69
C GLU A 88 -46.71 26.89 -36.30
N ILE A 89 -48.02 26.96 -36.06
CA ILE A 89 -48.65 26.49 -34.82
C ILE A 89 -48.33 25.01 -34.56
N ASP A 90 -48.41 24.16 -35.59
CA ASP A 90 -48.09 22.74 -35.45
C ASP A 90 -46.60 22.54 -35.11
N THR A 91 -45.68 23.27 -35.74
CA THR A 91 -44.25 23.21 -35.36
C THR A 91 -44.00 23.68 -33.92
N LEU A 92 -44.71 24.70 -33.45
CA LEU A 92 -44.59 25.19 -32.07
C LEU A 92 -45.14 24.18 -31.07
N ARG A 93 -46.23 23.48 -31.40
CA ARG A 93 -46.77 22.38 -30.59
C ARG A 93 -45.79 21.23 -30.46
N ASP A 94 -45.16 20.82 -31.54
CA ASP A 94 -44.15 19.75 -31.52
C ASP A 94 -42.96 20.13 -30.63
N ARG A 95 -42.46 21.37 -30.78
CA ARG A 95 -41.37 21.90 -29.95
C ARG A 95 -41.74 21.96 -28.47
N LEU A 96 -42.96 22.37 -28.16
CA LEU A 96 -43.48 22.39 -26.80
C LEU A 96 -43.57 20.97 -26.22
N GLY A 97 -44.01 20.00 -27.02
CA GLY A 97 -44.05 18.58 -26.64
C GLY A 97 -42.66 18.04 -26.29
N CYS A 98 -41.65 18.27 -27.14
CA CYS A 98 -40.27 17.87 -26.87
C CYS A 98 -39.70 18.53 -25.62
N ALA A 99 -39.96 19.83 -25.43
CA ALA A 99 -39.52 20.57 -24.25
C ALA A 99 -40.17 20.02 -22.97
N HIS A 100 -41.46 19.68 -23.02
CA HIS A 100 -42.19 19.09 -21.89
C HIS A 100 -41.60 17.74 -21.47
N VAL A 101 -41.36 16.83 -22.43
CA VAL A 101 -40.72 15.53 -22.15
C VAL A 101 -39.34 15.71 -21.52
N THR A 102 -38.55 16.66 -22.05
CA THR A 102 -37.21 16.95 -21.52
C THR A 102 -37.27 17.48 -20.09
N ALA A 103 -38.20 18.40 -19.81
CA ALA A 103 -38.42 18.96 -18.47
C ALA A 103 -38.92 17.90 -17.48
N SER A 104 -39.82 17.01 -17.90
CA SER A 104 -40.31 15.89 -17.07
C SER A 104 -39.17 14.93 -16.72
N SER A 105 -38.38 14.52 -17.71
CA SER A 105 -37.22 13.64 -17.50
C SER A 105 -36.16 14.29 -16.60
N ALA A 106 -35.92 15.59 -16.75
CA ALA A 106 -35.02 16.32 -15.86
C ALA A 106 -35.56 16.37 -14.42
N SER A 107 -36.86 16.57 -14.24
CA SER A 107 -37.52 16.59 -12.93
C SER A 107 -37.41 15.24 -12.23
N GLU A 108 -37.62 14.13 -12.94
CA GLU A 108 -37.42 12.77 -12.41
C GLU A 108 -35.97 12.54 -11.95
N ARG A 109 -34.98 12.98 -12.75
CA ARG A 109 -33.57 12.89 -12.35
C ARG A 109 -33.28 13.69 -11.07
N VAL A 110 -33.83 14.89 -10.96
CA VAL A 110 -33.67 15.72 -9.75
C VAL A 110 -34.26 15.05 -8.52
N ILE A 111 -35.45 14.44 -8.64
CA ILE A 111 -36.06 13.68 -7.55
C ILE A 111 -35.16 12.51 -7.13
N ASN A 112 -34.63 11.76 -8.10
CA ASN A 112 -33.73 10.64 -7.83
C ASN A 112 -32.42 11.10 -7.14
N TYR A 113 -31.80 12.18 -7.65
CA TYR A 113 -30.58 12.72 -7.02
C TYR A 113 -30.84 13.24 -5.62
N LYS A 114 -32.00 13.86 -5.37
CA LYS A 114 -32.38 14.32 -4.03
C LYS A 114 -32.47 13.13 -3.06
N ALA A 115 -33.15 12.06 -3.45
CA ALA A 115 -33.26 10.86 -2.62
C ALA A 115 -31.89 10.22 -2.32
N GLU A 116 -31.00 10.17 -3.32
CA GLU A 116 -29.65 9.63 -3.14
C GLU A 116 -28.79 10.53 -2.23
N CYS A 117 -28.92 11.85 -2.32
CA CYS A 117 -28.26 12.78 -1.41
C CYS A 117 -28.73 12.57 0.05
N GLU A 118 -30.04 12.42 0.29
CA GLU A 118 -30.59 12.15 1.63
C GLU A 118 -30.07 10.82 2.19
N ARG A 119 -30.00 9.77 1.34
CA ARG A 119 -29.42 8.46 1.69
C ARG A 119 -27.95 8.58 2.08
N LEU A 120 -27.15 9.26 1.26
CA LEU A 120 -25.72 9.47 1.51
C LEU A 120 -25.48 10.31 2.77
N GLU A 121 -26.32 11.31 3.05
CA GLU A 121 -26.23 12.11 4.26
C GLU A 121 -26.50 11.26 5.52
N ALA A 122 -27.49 10.37 5.46
CA ALA A 122 -27.79 9.43 6.55
C ALA A 122 -26.64 8.43 6.78
N ASP A 123 -26.04 7.90 5.70
CA ASP A 123 -24.86 7.04 5.76
C ASP A 123 -23.67 7.76 6.40
N ASN A 124 -23.42 9.02 6.01
CA ASN A 124 -22.31 9.81 6.53
C ASN A 124 -22.48 10.08 8.04
N LYS A 125 -23.69 10.44 8.47
CA LYS A 125 -24.03 10.57 9.90
C LYS A 125 -23.88 9.25 10.67
N ARG A 126 -24.14 8.10 10.04
CA ARG A 126 -23.92 6.79 10.66
C ARG A 126 -22.43 6.51 10.83
N LEU A 127 -21.65 6.67 9.76
CA LEU A 127 -20.21 6.43 9.78
C LEU A 127 -19.49 7.35 10.77
N GLN A 128 -19.92 8.61 10.89
CA GLN A 128 -19.37 9.53 11.88
C GLN A 128 -19.58 9.02 13.31
N ARG A 129 -20.79 8.53 13.64
CA ARG A 129 -21.08 7.93 14.95
C ARG A 129 -20.26 6.67 15.21
N GLU A 130 -20.10 5.82 14.20
CA GLU A 130 -19.26 4.62 14.31
C GLU A 130 -17.78 4.99 14.55
N TYR A 131 -17.27 5.99 13.83
CA TYR A 131 -15.92 6.50 14.04
C TYR A 131 -15.71 7.03 15.45
N GLU A 132 -16.61 7.90 15.93
CA GLU A 132 -16.57 8.45 17.29
C GLU A 132 -16.64 7.33 18.36
N SER A 133 -17.49 6.31 18.13
CA SER A 133 -17.59 5.14 19.01
C SER A 133 -16.28 4.35 19.08
N VAL A 134 -15.67 4.07 17.94
CA VAL A 134 -14.40 3.34 17.87
C VAL A 134 -13.27 4.14 18.53
N CYS A 135 -13.23 5.45 18.33
CA CYS A 135 -12.27 6.32 19.02
C CYS A 135 -12.46 6.29 20.55
N ALA A 136 -13.70 6.32 21.02
CA ALA A 136 -14.00 6.24 22.45
C ALA A 136 -13.58 4.88 23.04
N GLU A 137 -13.91 3.77 22.36
CA GLU A 137 -13.54 2.41 22.78
C GLU A 137 -12.02 2.23 22.80
N LEU A 138 -11.32 2.72 21.77
CA LEU A 138 -9.86 2.65 21.72
C LEU A 138 -9.22 3.44 22.86
N ASN A 139 -9.76 4.62 23.17
CA ASN A 139 -9.29 5.42 24.30
C ASN A 139 -9.54 4.71 25.63
N GLU A 140 -10.73 4.13 25.82
CA GLU A 140 -11.07 3.35 27.02
C GLU A 140 -10.15 2.14 27.20
N GLN A 141 -9.90 1.37 26.14
CA GLN A 141 -8.96 0.23 26.18
C GLN A 141 -7.54 0.69 26.50
N THR A 142 -7.09 1.81 25.91
CA THR A 142 -5.77 2.37 26.17
C THR A 142 -5.63 2.83 27.64
N GLU A 143 -6.67 3.47 28.18
CA GLU A 143 -6.76 3.84 29.60
C GLU A 143 -6.73 2.62 30.51
N SER A 144 -7.51 1.57 30.18
CA SER A 144 -7.54 0.31 30.93
C SER A 144 -6.16 -0.34 30.99
N ILE A 145 -5.49 -0.47 29.84
CA ILE A 145 -4.13 -1.04 29.76
C ILE A 145 -3.15 -0.22 30.61
N ARG A 146 -3.24 1.12 30.55
CA ARG A 146 -2.35 1.98 31.35
C ARG A 146 -2.60 1.82 32.84
N GLN A 147 -3.85 1.71 33.26
CA GLN A 147 -4.20 1.46 34.66
C GLN A 147 -3.71 0.08 35.12
N ASP A 148 -3.86 -0.95 34.29
CA ASP A 148 -3.36 -2.30 34.59
C ASP A 148 -1.83 -2.33 34.69
N MET A 149 -1.12 -1.63 33.81
CA MET A 149 0.33 -1.47 33.91
C MET A 149 0.74 -0.71 35.17
N ALA A 150 0.02 0.36 35.54
CA ALA A 150 0.30 1.09 36.77
C ALA A 150 0.07 0.23 38.03
N ARG A 151 -0.99 -0.60 38.04
CA ARG A 151 -1.28 -1.56 39.11
C ARG A 151 -0.21 -2.65 39.20
N ARG A 152 0.26 -3.19 38.06
CA ARG A 152 1.36 -4.16 37.98
C ARG A 152 2.72 -3.56 38.37
N GLY A 153 2.98 -2.31 38.01
CA GLY A 153 4.21 -1.61 38.39
C GLY A 153 4.33 -1.36 39.90
N GLY A 154 3.20 -1.38 40.62
CA GLY A 154 3.16 -1.38 42.08
C GLY A 154 3.14 -2.77 42.73
N SER A 155 3.05 -3.86 41.96
CA SER A 155 3.10 -5.22 42.49
C SER A 155 4.54 -5.71 42.60
N THR A 156 4.85 -6.40 43.70
CA THR A 156 6.17 -6.95 44.00
C THR A 156 6.68 -7.91 42.92
N GLU A 157 5.81 -8.54 42.13
CA GLU A 157 6.17 -9.42 41.01
C GLU A 157 6.97 -8.71 39.89
N CYS A 158 6.58 -7.49 39.52
CA CYS A 158 7.27 -6.76 38.46
C CYS A 158 8.65 -6.26 38.94
N GLN A 159 8.76 -5.95 40.24
CA GLN A 159 10.05 -5.66 40.87
C GLN A 159 10.95 -6.88 40.95
N THR A 160 10.42 -8.07 41.27
CA THR A 160 11.23 -9.30 41.31
C THR A 160 11.77 -9.66 39.94
N ASP A 161 10.96 -9.58 38.88
CA ASP A 161 11.42 -9.88 37.51
C ASP A 161 12.53 -8.92 37.06
N THR A 162 12.38 -7.63 37.38
CA THR A 162 13.41 -6.63 37.07
C THR A 162 14.69 -6.88 37.88
N GLN A 163 14.56 -7.22 39.17
CA GLN A 163 15.69 -7.55 40.04
C GLN A 163 16.42 -8.83 39.60
N HIS A 164 15.71 -9.86 39.14
CA HIS A 164 16.30 -11.09 38.61
C HIS A 164 17.15 -10.80 37.36
N VAL A 165 16.64 -10.00 36.43
CA VAL A 165 17.39 -9.58 35.22
C VAL A 165 18.64 -8.76 35.58
N GLU A 166 18.54 -7.84 36.53
CA GLU A 166 19.69 -7.04 36.99
C GLU A 166 20.76 -7.91 37.66
N LEU A 167 20.34 -8.88 38.48
CA LEU A 167 21.23 -9.79 39.19
C LEU A 167 21.95 -10.74 38.21
N PHE A 168 21.22 -11.31 37.25
CA PHE A 168 21.78 -12.07 36.13
C PHE A 168 22.81 -11.26 35.35
N ASN A 169 22.46 -10.04 34.95
CA ASN A 169 23.35 -9.17 34.17
C ASN A 169 24.65 -8.87 34.94
N ARG A 170 24.56 -8.59 36.24
CA ARG A 170 25.73 -8.35 37.09
C ARG A 170 26.64 -9.57 37.17
N GLU A 171 26.06 -10.77 37.29
CA GLU A 171 26.81 -12.02 37.34
C GLU A 171 27.45 -12.36 35.98
N MET A 172 26.74 -12.10 34.89
CA MET A 172 27.23 -12.27 33.53
C MET A 172 28.43 -11.37 33.22
N VAL A 173 28.43 -10.12 33.68
CA VAL A 173 29.61 -9.24 33.60
C VAL A 173 30.80 -9.84 34.36
N GLY A 174 30.56 -10.44 35.52
CA GLY A 174 31.60 -11.15 36.28
C GLY A 174 32.20 -12.34 35.51
N VAL A 175 31.35 -13.16 34.88
CA VAL A 175 31.80 -14.30 34.06
C VAL A 175 32.62 -13.82 32.86
N LEU A 176 32.19 -12.77 32.16
CA LEU A 176 32.93 -12.21 31.02
C LEU A 176 34.34 -11.73 31.41
N GLN A 177 34.50 -11.13 32.59
CA GLN A 177 35.83 -10.74 33.10
C GLN A 177 36.73 -11.95 33.38
N ILE A 178 36.16 -13.07 33.83
CA ILE A 178 36.90 -14.31 34.06
C ILE A 178 37.30 -14.93 32.70
N VAL A 179 36.39 -14.96 31.71
CA VAL A 179 36.67 -15.41 30.33
C VAL A 179 37.83 -14.64 29.73
N ASP A 180 37.78 -13.31 29.78
CA ASP A 180 38.84 -12.45 29.26
C ASP A 180 40.19 -12.72 29.93
N ARG A 181 40.20 -12.93 31.25
CA ARG A 181 41.43 -13.31 31.97
C ARG A 181 41.99 -14.62 31.46
N VAL A 182 41.17 -15.68 31.36
CA VAL A 182 41.61 -17.02 30.91
C VAL A 182 42.11 -17.00 29.48
N ALA A 183 41.40 -16.35 28.56
CA ALA A 183 41.80 -16.23 27.15
C ALA A 183 43.19 -15.57 27.00
N ASN A 184 43.53 -14.66 27.91
CA ASN A 184 44.80 -13.92 27.89
C ASN A 184 45.94 -14.59 28.67
N LEU A 185 45.73 -15.71 29.39
CA LEU A 185 46.79 -16.36 30.18
C LEU A 185 47.89 -16.99 29.31
N LEU A 186 47.50 -17.81 28.34
CA LEU A 186 48.44 -18.50 27.44
C LEU A 186 49.30 -17.53 26.61
N PRO A 187 48.73 -16.49 25.96
CA PRO A 187 49.52 -15.48 25.26
C PRO A 187 50.54 -14.77 26.17
N ARG A 188 50.15 -14.44 27.42
CA ARG A 188 51.05 -13.81 28.40
C ARG A 188 52.24 -14.70 28.77
N CYS A 189 52.02 -16.02 28.90
CA CYS A 189 53.10 -16.97 29.15
C CYS A 189 54.02 -17.14 27.92
N VAL A 190 53.48 -17.20 26.71
CA VAL A 190 54.25 -17.39 25.47
C VAL A 190 55.12 -16.17 25.13
N CYS A 191 54.64 -14.95 25.38
CA CYS A 191 55.42 -13.73 25.18
C CYS A 191 56.69 -13.66 26.04
N VAL A 192 56.70 -14.31 27.21
CA VAL A 192 57.87 -14.34 28.10
C VAL A 192 58.93 -15.34 27.61
N ILE A 193 58.50 -16.40 26.91
CA ILE A 193 59.38 -17.45 26.37
C ILE A 193 60.11 -17.01 25.10
N ALA A 194 59.50 -16.13 24.29
CA ALA A 194 60.11 -15.60 23.05
C ALA A 194 61.29 -14.63 23.28
N GLY A 195 61.53 -14.20 24.54
CA GLY A 195 62.70 -13.40 24.89
C GLY A 195 63.90 -14.29 25.24
N GLU A 196 64.95 -14.27 24.41
CA GLU A 196 66.16 -15.09 24.59
C GLU A 196 66.74 -14.98 26.02
N GLY A 197 66.90 -16.12 26.69
CA GLY A 197 67.70 -16.25 27.92
C GLY A 197 66.98 -16.13 29.28
N LYS A 198 65.63 -16.24 29.35
CA LYS A 198 64.87 -16.05 30.60
C LYS A 198 64.01 -17.25 31.03
N GLY A 199 64.51 -18.48 30.85
CA GLY A 199 63.79 -19.74 31.19
C GLY A 199 63.15 -19.74 32.59
N GLY A 200 63.91 -19.38 33.63
CA GLY A 200 63.38 -19.39 35.01
C GLY A 200 62.28 -18.38 35.29
N ARG A 201 62.31 -17.21 34.62
CA ARG A 201 61.21 -16.23 34.71
C ARG A 201 59.97 -16.69 33.95
N ALA A 202 60.13 -17.49 32.90
CA ALA A 202 59.02 -18.08 32.18
C ALA A 202 58.35 -19.20 33.00
N LEU A 203 59.15 -20.03 33.68
CA LEU A 203 58.66 -21.10 34.56
C LEU A 203 57.88 -20.51 35.75
N GLU A 204 58.46 -19.55 36.49
CA GLU A 204 57.81 -18.89 37.63
C GLU A 204 56.51 -18.19 37.22
N ASN A 205 56.49 -17.54 36.05
CA ASN A 205 55.27 -16.92 35.51
C ASN A 205 54.21 -17.97 35.13
N ALA A 206 54.61 -19.08 34.50
CA ALA A 206 53.68 -20.14 34.13
C ALA A 206 53.06 -20.83 35.36
N GLU A 207 53.85 -21.07 36.41
CA GLU A 207 53.37 -21.59 37.70
C GLU A 207 52.42 -20.61 38.40
N LYS A 208 52.74 -19.32 38.39
CA LYS A 208 51.87 -18.28 38.95
C LYS A 208 50.54 -18.18 38.22
N GLU A 209 50.55 -18.24 36.89
CA GLU A 209 49.30 -18.22 36.11
C GLU A 209 48.51 -19.51 36.22
N LEU A 210 49.17 -20.67 36.39
CA LEU A 210 48.52 -21.93 36.71
C LEU A 210 47.79 -21.83 38.07
N HIS A 211 48.44 -21.25 39.09
CA HIS A 211 47.83 -21.03 40.40
C HIS A 211 46.65 -20.05 40.34
N ASN A 212 46.78 -18.96 39.56
CA ASN A 212 45.69 -18.03 39.32
C ASN A 212 44.48 -18.72 38.65
N LEU A 213 44.73 -19.57 37.66
CA LEU A 213 43.70 -20.32 36.94
C LEU A 213 42.96 -21.31 37.85
N GLN A 214 43.66 -21.95 38.79
CA GLN A 214 43.06 -22.82 39.79
C GLN A 214 42.14 -22.04 40.74
N ARG A 215 42.57 -20.85 41.17
CA ARG A 215 41.75 -19.96 42.03
C ARG A 215 40.50 -19.45 41.30
N LEU A 216 40.61 -19.16 40.00
CA LEU A 216 39.46 -18.81 39.15
C LEU A 216 38.52 -20.00 38.98
N GLY A 217 39.06 -21.22 38.81
CA GLY A 217 38.26 -22.44 38.75
C GLY A 217 37.44 -22.69 40.01
N GLU A 218 38.02 -22.46 41.19
CA GLU A 218 37.30 -22.56 42.46
C GLU A 218 36.17 -21.52 42.57
N SER A 219 36.39 -20.32 42.04
CA SER A 219 35.36 -19.26 42.01
C SER A 219 34.20 -19.62 41.09
N VAL A 220 34.48 -20.21 39.92
CA VAL A 220 33.43 -20.65 38.98
C VAL A 220 32.70 -21.90 39.49
N ARG A 221 33.40 -22.81 40.18
CA ARG A 221 32.77 -23.98 40.80
C ARG A 221 31.75 -23.59 41.86
N ARG A 222 32.02 -22.53 42.64
CA ARG A 222 31.05 -21.96 43.60
C ARG A 222 29.82 -21.36 42.91
N LEU A 223 29.99 -20.74 41.74
CA LEU A 223 28.88 -20.28 40.91
C LEU A 223 28.07 -21.45 40.32
N SER A 224 28.72 -22.58 40.03
CA SER A 224 28.08 -23.78 39.49
C SER A 224 27.33 -24.61 40.54
N SER A 225 27.81 -24.66 41.78
CA SER A 225 27.25 -25.54 42.83
C SER A 225 25.91 -25.03 43.38
N ALA A 226 25.63 -23.73 43.24
CA ALA A 226 24.38 -23.12 43.65
C ALA A 226 23.26 -23.44 42.62
N GLY A 227 22.76 -24.68 42.62
CA GLY A 227 21.58 -25.06 41.82
C GLY A 227 21.74 -26.28 40.91
N ALA A 228 22.79 -27.09 41.08
CA ALA A 228 23.01 -28.29 40.26
C ALA A 228 21.80 -29.25 40.24
N ASP A 229 21.20 -29.52 41.40
CA ASP A 229 20.02 -30.41 41.52
C ASP A 229 18.79 -29.83 40.81
N ARG A 230 18.63 -28.50 40.86
CA ARG A 230 17.55 -27.79 40.17
C ARG A 230 17.73 -27.86 38.65
N VAL A 231 18.96 -27.71 38.16
CA VAL A 231 19.28 -27.78 36.73
C VAL A 231 19.03 -29.18 36.17
N GLU A 232 19.39 -30.24 36.91
CA GLU A 232 19.12 -31.62 36.46
C GLU A 232 17.63 -31.90 36.32
N GLY A 233 16.81 -31.38 37.25
CA GLY A 233 15.35 -31.41 37.13
C GLY A 233 14.83 -30.65 35.90
N MET A 234 15.36 -29.45 35.63
CA MET A 234 14.98 -28.66 34.45
C MET A 234 15.38 -29.32 33.14
N LEU A 235 16.60 -29.88 33.06
CA LEU A 235 17.10 -30.60 31.88
C LEU A 235 16.27 -31.85 31.59
N SER A 236 15.84 -32.57 32.63
CA SER A 236 14.96 -33.73 32.48
C SER A 236 13.61 -33.34 31.89
N ARG A 237 13.03 -32.22 32.34
CA ARG A 237 11.75 -31.69 31.82
C ARG A 237 11.87 -31.25 30.35
N VAL A 238 12.93 -30.51 30.01
CA VAL A 238 13.19 -30.10 28.62
C VAL A 238 13.39 -31.32 27.71
N ARG A 239 14.10 -32.35 28.18
CA ARG A 239 14.30 -33.60 27.43
C ARG A 239 12.99 -34.37 27.19
N ASN A 240 12.01 -34.20 28.08
CA ASN A 240 10.68 -34.77 27.94
C ASN A 240 9.71 -33.89 27.11
N GLY A 241 10.19 -32.77 26.55
CA GLY A 241 9.39 -31.84 25.75
C GLY A 241 8.49 -30.90 26.57
N GLU A 242 8.71 -30.80 27.88
CA GLU A 242 7.97 -29.88 28.74
C GLU A 242 8.53 -28.46 28.65
N TRP A 243 7.63 -27.47 28.67
CA TRP A 243 8.00 -26.06 28.73
C TRP A 243 8.41 -25.67 30.15
N LEU A 244 9.52 -24.94 30.27
CA LEU A 244 9.92 -24.27 31.51
C LEU A 244 9.00 -23.06 31.71
N ALA A 245 7.97 -23.24 32.54
CA ALA A 245 6.91 -22.25 32.76
C ALA A 245 7.31 -21.12 33.73
N VAL A 246 8.36 -21.31 34.53
CA VAL A 246 8.80 -20.30 35.51
C VAL A 246 9.83 -19.37 34.82
N PRO A 247 9.61 -18.05 34.79
CA PRO A 247 10.51 -17.10 34.11
C PRO A 247 12.00 -17.23 34.50
N GLY A 248 12.28 -17.54 35.77
CA GLY A 248 13.65 -17.74 36.26
C GLY A 248 14.30 -19.10 35.96
N ASP A 249 13.56 -20.08 35.41
CA ASP A 249 14.14 -21.40 35.08
C ASP A 249 15.11 -21.30 33.88
N TRP A 250 14.76 -20.48 32.88
CA TRP A 250 15.62 -20.23 31.72
C TRP A 250 16.92 -19.51 32.11
N GLU A 251 16.83 -18.56 33.03
CA GLU A 251 17.99 -17.82 33.54
C GLU A 251 19.01 -18.76 34.20
N VAL A 252 18.53 -19.63 35.10
CA VAL A 252 19.37 -20.61 35.80
C VAL A 252 19.99 -21.61 34.81
N LEU A 253 19.23 -22.04 33.80
CA LEU A 253 19.71 -22.96 32.77
C LEU A 253 20.81 -22.32 31.89
N ILE A 254 20.58 -21.09 31.39
CA ILE A 254 21.55 -20.33 30.60
C ILE A 254 22.83 -20.12 31.41
N ARG A 255 22.68 -19.71 32.67
CA ARG A 255 23.81 -19.50 33.59
C ARG A 255 24.63 -20.77 33.77
N TRP A 256 23.99 -21.91 34.00
CA TRP A 256 24.66 -23.20 34.12
C TRP A 256 25.40 -23.57 32.82
N MET A 257 24.76 -23.43 31.66
CA MET A 257 25.38 -23.73 30.37
C MET A 257 26.66 -22.92 30.15
N ILE A 258 26.62 -21.63 30.45
CA ILE A 258 27.77 -20.73 30.30
C ILE A 258 28.90 -21.15 31.25
N VAL A 259 28.58 -21.47 32.50
CA VAL A 259 29.55 -21.96 33.49
C VAL A 259 30.19 -23.28 33.05
N GLN A 260 29.43 -24.19 32.45
CA GLN A 260 29.97 -25.46 31.95
C GLN A 260 30.92 -25.29 30.77
N VAL A 261 30.54 -24.45 29.80
CA VAL A 261 31.41 -24.13 28.65
C VAL A 261 32.70 -23.48 29.14
N PHE A 262 32.60 -22.57 30.10
CA PHE A 262 33.77 -21.93 30.70
C PHE A 262 34.67 -22.94 31.43
N GLU A 263 34.12 -23.82 32.27
CA GLU A 263 34.89 -24.80 33.03
C GLU A 263 35.65 -25.77 32.09
N ALA A 264 35.02 -26.18 30.98
CA ALA A 264 35.68 -26.97 29.95
C ALA A 264 36.87 -26.21 29.30
N GLY A 265 36.68 -24.94 28.91
CA GLY A 265 37.75 -24.11 28.36
C GLY A 265 38.90 -23.84 29.36
N ARG A 266 38.54 -23.66 30.63
CA ARG A 266 39.49 -23.50 31.74
C ARG A 266 40.33 -24.76 31.93
N GLN A 267 39.71 -25.94 31.95
CA GLN A 267 40.41 -27.22 32.10
C GLN A 267 41.40 -27.47 30.95
N GLY A 268 41.01 -27.16 29.71
CA GLY A 268 41.92 -27.22 28.56
C GLY A 268 43.11 -26.26 28.70
N THR A 269 42.85 -25.02 29.13
CA THR A 269 43.90 -24.02 29.39
C THR A 269 44.85 -24.47 30.51
N GLU A 270 44.30 -25.07 31.58
CA GLU A 270 45.08 -25.60 32.69
C GLU A 270 45.98 -26.77 32.25
N GLY A 271 45.45 -27.68 31.42
CA GLY A 271 46.22 -28.77 30.80
C GLY A 271 47.40 -28.24 29.98
N ASN A 272 47.15 -27.23 29.13
CA ASN A 272 48.19 -26.60 28.33
C ASN A 272 49.27 -25.91 29.19
N LEU A 273 48.88 -25.21 30.26
CA LEU A 273 49.83 -24.60 31.19
C LEU A 273 50.66 -25.64 31.95
N ARG A 274 50.06 -26.75 32.39
CA ARG A 274 50.82 -27.85 33.03
C ARG A 274 51.84 -28.47 32.07
N ALA A 275 51.46 -28.69 30.82
CA ALA A 275 52.36 -29.18 29.78
C ALA A 275 53.52 -28.19 29.53
N LEU A 276 53.22 -26.90 29.50
CA LEU A 276 54.23 -25.84 29.36
C LEU A 276 55.21 -25.81 30.54
N VAL A 277 54.71 -25.87 31.78
CA VAL A 277 55.53 -25.94 33.00
C VAL A 277 56.45 -27.16 32.96
N ALA A 278 55.93 -28.34 32.57
CA ALA A 278 56.74 -29.56 32.45
C ALA A 278 57.88 -29.41 31.43
N LEU A 279 57.58 -28.88 30.23
CA LEU A 279 58.59 -28.64 29.19
C LEU A 279 59.66 -27.62 29.60
N LEU A 280 59.26 -26.57 30.34
CA LEU A 280 60.20 -25.57 30.84
C LEU A 280 61.11 -26.16 31.93
N ALA A 281 60.56 -26.95 32.86
CA ALA A 281 61.33 -27.64 33.90
C ALA A 281 62.31 -28.68 33.33
N GLU A 282 61.92 -29.41 32.29
CA GLU A 282 62.81 -30.33 31.56
C GLU A 282 63.97 -29.60 30.87
N ASN A 283 63.72 -28.41 30.30
CA ASN A 283 64.76 -27.59 29.69
C ASN A 283 65.74 -26.99 30.71
N GLU A 284 65.28 -26.59 31.90
CA GLU A 284 66.16 -26.10 32.96
C GLU A 284 67.06 -27.20 33.53
N SER A 285 66.52 -28.40 33.72
CA SER A 285 67.30 -29.56 34.18
C SER A 285 68.30 -30.06 33.12
N SER A 286 67.92 -30.01 31.83
CA SER A 286 68.82 -30.26 30.70
C SER A 286 69.95 -29.24 30.60
N ALA A 287 69.64 -27.95 30.76
CA ALA A 287 70.64 -26.88 30.75
C ALA A 287 71.62 -27.01 31.93
N ALA A 288 71.11 -27.31 33.14
CA ALA A 288 71.94 -27.55 34.33
C ALA A 288 72.86 -28.77 34.17
N ALA A 289 72.38 -29.87 33.57
CA ALA A 289 73.19 -31.06 33.28
C ALA A 289 74.26 -30.81 32.21
N SER A 290 73.99 -29.96 31.21
CA SER A 290 74.98 -29.59 30.19
C SER A 290 76.11 -28.69 30.74
N VAL A 291 75.81 -27.81 31.69
CA VAL A 291 76.81 -26.94 32.34
C VAL A 291 77.72 -27.74 33.28
N ALA A 292 77.22 -28.82 33.89
CA ALA A 292 78.03 -29.73 34.71
C ALA A 292 78.98 -30.64 33.89
N SER A 293 78.79 -30.75 32.56
CA SER A 293 79.56 -31.64 31.67
C SER A 293 80.63 -30.93 30.83
N VAL A 294 80.72 -29.59 30.84
CA VAL A 294 81.71 -28.86 30.02
C VAL A 294 82.97 -28.57 30.85
N GLY A 295 83.76 -29.64 30.97
CA GLY A 295 85.14 -29.64 31.44
C GLY A 295 86.08 -30.34 30.45
N ASN A 296 85.87 -30.26 29.13
CA ASN A 296 86.96 -30.38 28.14
C ASN A 296 86.52 -30.00 26.71
N LYS A 297 87.20 -28.98 26.18
CA LYS A 297 87.60 -28.69 24.80
C LYS A 297 86.63 -28.70 23.60
N ASP A 298 86.72 -27.55 22.92
CA ASP A 298 86.73 -27.29 21.47
C ASP A 298 85.41 -27.01 20.73
N ASN A 299 85.16 -25.70 20.66
CA ASN A 299 84.51 -24.93 19.60
C ASN A 299 84.21 -25.68 18.29
N ARG A 300 82.91 -25.85 18.03
CA ARG A 300 82.37 -25.65 16.68
C ARG A 300 80.96 -25.07 16.74
N CYS A 301 80.84 -23.83 16.28
CA CYS A 301 79.57 -23.16 15.99
C CYS A 301 78.71 -24.00 15.04
N GLY A 302 77.40 -24.01 15.28
CA GLY A 302 76.44 -24.38 14.26
C GLY A 302 75.11 -24.88 14.80
N ASN A 303 74.06 -24.11 14.50
CA ASN A 303 72.65 -24.45 14.47
C ASN A 303 71.90 -24.28 15.79
N GLY A 304 71.39 -23.06 15.99
CA GLY A 304 70.20 -22.83 16.80
C GLY A 304 69.09 -23.78 16.33
N LYS A 305 68.70 -24.70 17.22
CA LYS A 305 67.51 -25.52 17.03
C LYS A 305 66.31 -24.59 17.14
N GLU A 306 65.85 -24.12 15.99
CA GLU A 306 64.51 -23.56 15.85
C GLU A 306 63.54 -24.59 16.44
N ILE A 307 62.92 -24.26 17.57
CA ILE A 307 61.90 -25.11 18.20
C ILE A 307 60.68 -25.04 17.31
N LYS A 308 60.66 -25.90 16.28
CA LYS A 308 59.50 -26.10 15.42
C LYS A 308 58.50 -26.92 16.22
N LEU A 309 57.72 -26.23 17.08
CA LEU A 309 56.54 -26.79 17.73
C LEU A 309 55.70 -27.43 16.62
N ARG A 310 55.64 -28.76 16.60
CA ARG A 310 54.78 -29.44 15.63
C ARG A 310 53.34 -29.16 16.09
N PRO A 311 52.42 -28.78 15.20
CA PRO A 311 51.01 -28.55 15.56
C PRO A 311 50.32 -29.75 16.24
N LYS A 312 50.96 -30.93 16.26
CA LYS A 312 50.47 -32.14 16.90
C LYS A 312 50.69 -32.19 18.42
N ASP A 313 51.55 -31.33 18.97
CA ASP A 313 51.87 -31.34 20.40
C ASP A 313 50.97 -30.38 21.21
N ILE A 314 50.17 -29.55 20.51
CA ILE A 314 49.05 -28.81 21.10
C ILE A 314 47.81 -29.66 20.89
N VAL A 315 47.57 -30.57 21.83
CA VAL A 315 46.30 -31.29 21.88
C VAL A 315 45.23 -30.28 22.32
N VAL A 316 44.54 -29.67 21.36
CA VAL A 316 43.24 -29.04 21.62
C VAL A 316 42.24 -30.17 21.86
N GLU A 317 42.35 -30.85 23.00
CA GLU A 317 41.26 -31.67 23.55
C GLU A 317 40.22 -30.73 24.15
N GLY A 318 39.64 -29.92 23.28
CA GLY A 318 38.46 -29.13 23.52
C GLY A 318 37.34 -29.68 22.66
N THR A 319 37.01 -30.96 22.81
CA THR A 319 35.77 -31.49 22.24
C THR A 319 34.63 -30.80 22.97
N LEU A 320 34.14 -29.71 22.38
CA LEU A 320 32.92 -29.05 22.84
C LEU A 320 31.84 -30.13 23.01
N PRO A 321 31.11 -30.19 24.15
CA PRO A 321 30.09 -31.21 24.38
C PRO A 321 28.88 -31.10 23.44
N PHE A 322 28.89 -30.16 22.50
CA PHE A 322 27.83 -29.92 21.52
C PHE A 322 27.71 -30.99 20.43
N SER A 323 28.69 -31.87 20.24
CA SER A 323 28.57 -32.97 19.26
C SER A 323 27.52 -34.03 19.62
N ARG A 324 26.97 -34.00 20.84
CA ARG A 324 25.88 -34.89 21.28
C ARG A 324 24.47 -34.33 21.09
N TRP A 325 24.31 -33.09 20.64
CA TRP A 325 23.01 -32.43 20.46
C TRP A 325 22.49 -32.43 19.02
N ARG A 326 23.18 -33.13 18.09
CA ARG A 326 22.82 -33.14 16.66
C ARG A 326 22.09 -34.41 16.21
N GLN A 327 21.35 -35.07 17.11
CA GLN A 327 20.43 -36.16 16.77
C GLN A 327 19.23 -36.18 17.73
N THR A 328 18.24 -35.33 17.46
CA THR A 328 16.79 -35.54 17.63
C THR A 328 16.07 -34.40 16.95
#